data_AF-A0A5J4Y172-F1
#
_entry.id   AF-A0A5J4Y172-F1
#
_cell.length_a   1.000
_cell.length_b   1.000
_cell.length_c   1.000
_cell.angle_alpha   90.00
_cell.angle_beta   90.00
_cell.angle_gamma   90.00
#
_symmetry.space_group_name_H-M   'P 1'
#
loop_
_entity.id
_entity.type
_entity.pdbx_description
1 polymer ?
#
loop_
_entity_poly.entity_id
_entity_poly.type
_entity_poly.pdbx_seq_one_letter_code
_entity_poly.pdbx_strand_id
1 'polypeptide(L)'
;MAVPPRRRPVVLLASSQNMEIVLKADEGDQPLKATWSIEEGLELHSMPFSKPLGAVLAEQKGRIVVEKILDGSNAALGGLQLGDVIRGTTGRSKVDAKATRAGSGSRAKQDYWGAQVLVNADGQTFDTVMAAINSSRCQTCDVTLVVERKKDGKNKASPQSPAGNSDEKS
;
A
#
# COMPACT_ATOMS: atom_id res chain seq x y z
N MET A 1 10.27 10.42 -23.52
CA MET A 1 10.54 9.76 -22.22
C MET A 1 9.49 8.68 -22.04
N ALA A 2 9.89 7.41 -21.92
CA ALA A 2 8.96 6.31 -21.70
C ALA A 2 8.50 6.30 -20.24
N VAL A 3 7.19 6.28 -20.01
CA VAL A 3 6.61 6.10 -18.67
C VAL A 3 6.84 4.64 -18.29
N PRO A 4 7.52 4.33 -17.17
CA PRO A 4 7.71 2.94 -16.75
C PRO A 4 6.34 2.28 -16.49
N PRO A 5 6.18 0.99 -16.82
CA PRO A 5 4.91 0.30 -16.65
C PRO A 5 4.48 0.36 -15.18
N ARG A 6 3.24 0.84 -14.94
CA ARG A 6 2.65 0.88 -13.60
C ARG A 6 2.51 -0.56 -13.10
N ARG A 7 3.20 -0.87 -11.99
CA ARG A 7 3.13 -2.17 -11.33
C ARG A 7 1.71 -2.45 -10.90
N ARG A 8 1.11 -3.51 -11.43
CA ARG A 8 -0.23 -3.95 -11.00
C ARG A 8 -0.04 -4.95 -9.87
N PRO A 9 -0.44 -4.64 -8.63
CA PRO A 9 -0.50 -5.66 -7.60
C PRO A 9 -1.48 -6.75 -8.03
N VAL A 10 -1.12 -8.01 -7.79
CA VAL A 10 -2.01 -9.15 -8.04
C VAL A 10 -2.27 -9.80 -6.69
N VAL A 11 -3.50 -9.66 -6.19
CA VAL A 11 -3.95 -10.45 -5.05
C VAL A 11 -4.23 -11.85 -5.56
N LEU A 12 -3.48 -12.84 -5.08
CA LEU A 12 -3.65 -14.24 -5.48
C LEU A 12 -4.34 -14.99 -4.34
N LEU A 13 -5.61 -15.32 -4.56
CA LEU A 13 -6.41 -16.38 -3.95
C LEU A 13 -6.31 -16.57 -2.41
N ALA A 14 -7.41 -16.18 -1.76
CA ALA A 14 -7.73 -16.52 -0.39
C ALA A 14 -8.08 -18.01 -0.25
N SER A 15 -7.34 -18.74 0.57
CA SER A 15 -7.93 -19.83 1.35
C SER A 15 -8.74 -19.20 2.48
N SER A 16 -9.83 -19.82 2.93
CA SER A 16 -10.92 -19.20 3.73
C SER A 16 -10.53 -18.43 5.01
N GLN A 17 -9.27 -18.45 5.43
CA GLN A 17 -8.75 -17.69 6.58
C GLN A 17 -7.35 -17.07 6.35
N ASN A 18 -6.71 -17.35 5.22
CA ASN A 18 -5.36 -16.85 4.91
C ASN A 18 -5.35 -16.24 3.51
N MET A 19 -5.09 -14.94 3.45
CA MET A 19 -4.88 -14.20 2.21
C MET A 19 -3.39 -14.00 1.95
N GLU A 20 -2.92 -14.44 0.78
CA GLU A 20 -1.59 -14.14 0.28
C GLU A 20 -1.67 -12.94 -0.67
N ILE A 21 -0.77 -11.97 -0.49
CA ILE A 21 -0.56 -10.90 -1.48
C ILE A 21 0.80 -11.12 -2.12
N VAL A 22 0.77 -11.15 -3.44
CA VAL A 22 1.95 -11.28 -4.27
C VAL A 22 2.10 -10.00 -5.08
N LEU A 23 3.05 -9.16 -4.68
CA LEU A 23 3.43 -7.98 -5.46
C LEU A 23 4.44 -8.43 -6.51
N LYS A 24 4.03 -8.41 -7.78
CA LYS A 24 4.95 -8.67 -8.89
C LYS A 24 6.01 -7.57 -8.94
N ALA A 25 7.27 -7.98 -8.91
CA ALA A 25 8.40 -7.11 -9.17
C ALA A 25 8.63 -6.98 -10.69
N ASP A 26 9.58 -6.14 -11.11
CA ASP A 26 9.92 -5.95 -12.52
C ASP A 26 10.50 -7.26 -13.11
N GLU A 27 10.55 -7.36 -14.44
CA GLU A 27 11.01 -8.57 -15.14
C GLU A 27 12.44 -8.95 -14.71
N GLY A 28 12.57 -10.09 -14.03
CA GLY A 28 13.84 -10.60 -13.47
C GLY A 28 13.95 -10.56 -11.95
N ASP A 29 13.07 -9.83 -11.26
CA ASP A 29 13.04 -9.77 -9.80
C ASP A 29 12.10 -10.82 -9.18
N GLN A 30 12.47 -11.32 -8.00
CA GLN A 30 11.61 -12.19 -7.20
C GLN A 30 10.37 -11.42 -6.73
N PRO A 31 9.16 -11.99 -6.82
CA PRO A 31 7.95 -11.34 -6.34
C PRO A 31 8.02 -11.15 -4.81
N LEU A 32 7.47 -10.04 -4.32
CA LEU A 32 7.33 -9.81 -2.88
C LEU A 32 6.05 -10.49 -2.43
N LYS A 33 6.17 -11.37 -1.42
CA LYS A 33 5.06 -12.17 -0.90
C LYS A 33 4.89 -11.93 0.58
N ALA A 34 3.65 -11.81 1.01
CA ALA A 34 3.29 -11.84 2.42
C ALA A 34 1.90 -12.44 2.56
N THR A 35 1.69 -13.12 3.68
CA THR A 35 0.44 -13.79 4.01
C THR A 35 -0.11 -13.20 5.29
N TRP A 36 -1.40 -12.91 5.30
CA TRP A 36 -2.13 -12.44 6.47
C TRP A 36 -3.31 -13.34 6.74
N SER A 37 -3.58 -13.56 8.03
CA SER A 37 -4.86 -14.06 8.48
C SER A 37 -5.80 -12.87 8.66
N ILE A 38 -6.99 -12.96 8.08
CA ILE A 38 -8.04 -11.95 8.20
C ILE A 38 -9.34 -12.58 8.67
N GLU A 39 -10.14 -11.79 9.37
CA GLU A 39 -11.44 -12.22 9.89
C GLU A 39 -12.48 -12.31 8.77
N GLU A 40 -13.51 -13.14 8.97
CA GLU A 40 -14.62 -13.25 8.03
C GLU A 40 -15.32 -11.89 7.87
N GLY A 41 -15.62 -11.52 6.62
CA GLY A 41 -16.23 -10.24 6.30
C GLY A 41 -15.25 -9.08 6.16
N LEU A 42 -13.94 -9.32 6.23
CA LEU A 42 -12.89 -8.38 5.86
C LEU A 42 -12.24 -8.79 4.51
N GLU A 43 -11.63 -7.83 3.83
CA GLU A 43 -10.88 -8.02 2.59
C GLU A 43 -9.57 -7.24 2.62
N LEU A 44 -8.54 -7.79 1.95
CA LEU A 44 -7.29 -7.09 1.73
C LEU A 44 -7.24 -6.45 0.35
N HIS A 45 -6.86 -5.18 0.33
CA HIS A 45 -6.61 -4.42 -0.90
C HIS A 45 -5.14 -4.04 -0.96
N SER A 46 -4.53 -4.28 -2.11
CA SER A 46 -3.18 -3.82 -2.41
C SER A 46 -3.25 -2.61 -3.35
N MET A 47 -2.77 -1.47 -2.88
CA MET A 47 -3.06 -0.17 -3.48
C MET A 47 -1.74 0.61 -3.67
N PRO A 48 -1.30 0.84 -4.91
CA PRO A 48 -0.14 1.66 -5.19
C PRO A 48 -0.51 3.15 -5.15
N PHE A 49 0.30 3.95 -4.47
CA PHE A 49 0.15 5.40 -4.36
C PHE A 49 1.46 6.10 -4.67
N SER A 50 1.39 7.17 -5.44
CA SER A 50 2.53 8.09 -5.56
C SER A 50 2.63 8.97 -4.31
N LYS A 51 3.86 9.38 -3.97
CA LYS A 51 4.08 10.34 -2.88
C LYS A 51 3.84 11.79 -3.37
N PRO A 52 3.44 12.71 -2.48
CA PRO A 52 2.98 12.47 -1.11
C PRO A 52 1.62 11.74 -1.08
N LEU A 53 1.39 10.90 -0.07
CA LEU A 53 0.13 10.15 0.08
C LEU A 53 -1.08 11.07 0.26
N GLY A 54 -0.99 12.05 1.17
CA GLY A 54 -2.12 12.90 1.55
C GLY A 54 -3.16 12.20 2.41
N ALA A 55 -2.71 11.38 3.35
CA ALA A 55 -3.52 10.76 4.40
C ALA A 55 -2.86 10.96 5.76
N VAL A 56 -3.67 11.03 6.82
CA VAL A 56 -3.24 10.98 8.21
C VAL A 56 -3.44 9.55 8.70
N LEU A 57 -2.36 8.96 9.19
CA LEU A 57 -2.36 7.64 9.79
C LEU A 57 -2.22 7.79 11.31
N ALA A 58 -2.91 6.96 12.07
CA ALA A 58 -2.86 6.94 13.52
C ALA A 58 -2.70 5.51 14.03
N GLU A 59 -2.03 5.35 15.17
CA GLU A 59 -2.01 4.07 15.88
C GLU A 59 -3.24 3.95 16.79
N GLN A 60 -4.04 2.91 16.59
CA GLN A 60 -5.23 2.59 17.38
C GLN A 60 -5.20 1.12 17.77
N LYS A 61 -5.18 0.84 19.08
CA LYS A 61 -5.16 -0.54 19.62
C LYS A 61 -4.04 -1.41 19.01
N GLY A 62 -2.85 -0.82 18.80
CA GLY A 62 -1.70 -1.51 18.21
C GLY A 62 -1.81 -1.78 16.70
N ARG A 63 -2.76 -1.15 16.01
CA ARG A 63 -2.92 -1.20 14.55
C ARG A 63 -2.80 0.20 13.97
N ILE A 64 -2.31 0.31 12.74
CA ILE A 64 -2.22 1.59 12.05
C ILE A 64 -3.47 1.77 11.19
N VAL A 65 -4.20 2.86 11.41
CA VAL A 65 -5.50 3.12 10.80
C VAL A 65 -5.46 4.45 10.05
N VAL A 66 -6.17 4.53 8.93
CA VAL A 66 -6.39 5.78 8.19
C VAL A 66 -7.41 6.62 8.94
N GLU A 67 -6.96 7.69 9.58
CA GLU A 67 -7.80 8.58 10.38
C GLU A 67 -8.41 9.71 9.53
N LYS A 68 -7.65 10.20 8.54
CA LYS A 68 -8.10 11.27 7.65
C LYS A 68 -7.49 11.12 6.27
N ILE A 69 -8.24 11.53 5.26
CA ILE A 69 -7.78 11.64 3.88
C ILE A 69 -7.94 13.08 3.45
N LEU A 70 -6.94 13.63 2.77
CA LEU A 70 -6.99 14.98 2.23
C LEU A 70 -7.68 14.95 0.86
N ASP A 71 -8.62 15.86 0.63
CA ASP A 71 -9.34 15.95 -0.64
C ASP A 71 -8.38 16.25 -1.80
N GLY A 72 -8.60 15.58 -2.93
CA GLY A 72 -7.74 15.70 -4.12
C GLY A 72 -6.34 15.07 -3.99
N SER A 73 -6.04 14.40 -2.87
CA SER A 73 -4.75 13.73 -2.68
C SER A 73 -4.61 12.43 -3.47
N ASN A 74 -3.37 11.94 -3.59
CA ASN A 74 -3.09 10.62 -4.18
C ASN A 74 -3.80 9.49 -3.42
N ALA A 75 -3.92 9.58 -2.09
CA ALA A 75 -4.67 8.63 -1.27
C ALA A 75 -6.16 8.62 -1.64
N ALA A 76 -6.78 9.80 -1.77
CA ALA A 76 -8.18 9.92 -2.18
C ALA A 76 -8.41 9.36 -3.59
N LEU A 77 -7.57 9.76 -4.56
CA LEU A 77 -7.65 9.30 -5.96
C LEU A 77 -7.36 7.82 -6.11
N GLY A 78 -6.49 7.26 -5.26
CA GLY A 78 -6.16 5.84 -5.24
C GLY A 78 -7.21 4.98 -4.54
N GLY A 79 -8.24 5.57 -3.92
CA GLY A 79 -9.36 4.85 -3.29
C GLY A 79 -9.10 4.38 -1.85
N LEU A 80 -8.10 4.95 -1.17
CA LEU A 80 -7.93 4.77 0.27
C LEU A 80 -9.19 5.30 0.98
N GLN A 81 -9.61 4.67 2.06
CA GLN A 81 -10.82 5.06 2.81
C GLN A 81 -10.51 5.29 4.29
N LEU A 82 -11.33 6.14 4.92
CA LEU A 82 -11.27 6.37 6.36
C LEU A 82 -11.65 5.08 7.10
N GLY A 83 -10.84 4.70 8.09
CA GLY A 83 -11.00 3.44 8.83
C GLY A 83 -10.27 2.24 8.23
N ASP A 84 -9.63 2.37 7.05
CA ASP A 84 -8.75 1.32 6.52
C ASP A 84 -7.63 1.02 7.51
N VAL A 85 -7.34 -0.27 7.71
CA VAL A 85 -6.24 -0.73 8.57
C VAL A 85 -5.04 -1.08 7.70
N ILE A 86 -3.89 -0.45 7.93
CA ILE A 86 -2.65 -0.77 7.23
C ILE A 86 -2.09 -2.09 7.77
N ARG A 87 -2.12 -3.15 6.94
CA ARG A 87 -1.54 -4.48 7.25
C ARG A 87 -0.14 -4.64 6.68
N GLY A 88 0.24 -3.84 5.69
CA GLY A 88 1.59 -3.84 5.16
C GLY A 88 1.90 -2.67 4.23
N THR A 89 3.18 -2.50 3.93
CA THR A 89 3.64 -1.46 3.02
C THR A 89 4.92 -1.88 2.31
N THR A 90 5.12 -1.43 1.08
CA THR A 90 6.44 -1.56 0.45
C THR A 90 7.42 -0.55 1.04
N GLY A 91 8.62 -1.02 1.38
CA GLY A 91 9.74 -0.18 1.78
C GLY A 91 11.03 -0.57 1.07
N ARG A 92 12.11 0.11 1.44
CA ARG A 92 13.49 -0.18 1.02
C ARG A 92 14.25 -0.70 2.22
N SER A 93 14.80 -1.92 2.12
CA SER A 93 15.62 -2.49 3.20
C SER A 93 16.96 -1.77 3.31
N LYS A 94 17.41 -1.42 4.52
CA LYS A 94 18.82 -1.08 4.71
C LYS A 94 19.62 -2.37 4.69
N VAL A 95 20.04 -2.84 3.51
CA VAL A 95 20.95 -3.97 3.44
C VAL A 95 22.33 -3.47 3.88
N ASP A 96 22.81 -3.95 5.03
CA ASP A 96 24.21 -3.78 5.40
C ASP A 96 25.08 -4.49 4.36
N ALA A 97 25.94 -3.74 3.68
CA ALA A 97 26.87 -4.23 2.65
C ALA A 97 27.84 -5.34 3.14
N LYS A 98 27.84 -5.66 4.45
CA LYS A 98 28.59 -6.77 5.03
C LYS A 98 27.92 -8.14 4.86
N ALA A 99 26.58 -8.21 4.79
CA ALA A 99 25.86 -9.49 4.74
C ALA A 99 25.88 -10.15 3.34
N THR A 100 26.13 -9.38 2.27
CA THR A 100 26.17 -9.88 0.89
C THR A 100 27.51 -10.51 0.48
N ARG A 101 28.52 -10.53 1.36
CA ARG A 101 29.83 -11.17 1.06
C ARG A 101 29.86 -12.69 1.25
N ALA A 102 28.79 -13.29 1.77
CA ALA A 102 28.83 -14.70 2.18
C ALA A 102 28.37 -15.72 1.12
N GLY A 103 28.01 -15.34 -0.12
CA GLY A 103 27.45 -16.39 -1.01
C GLY A 103 27.21 -16.15 -2.50
N SER A 104 27.60 -15.04 -3.13
CA SER A 104 27.50 -14.97 -4.60
C SER A 104 28.66 -14.24 -5.26
N GLY A 105 29.42 -14.98 -6.06
CA GLY A 105 30.55 -14.51 -6.87
C GLY A 105 30.14 -13.69 -8.09
N SER A 106 29.08 -12.89 -7.99
CA SER A 106 28.63 -12.00 -9.05
C SER A 106 28.71 -10.58 -8.54
N ARG A 107 29.43 -9.72 -9.27
CA ARG A 107 29.59 -8.28 -9.04
C ARG A 107 28.26 -7.63 -8.63
N ALA A 108 27.99 -7.58 -7.32
CA ALA A 108 26.89 -6.81 -6.79
C ALA A 108 27.23 -5.35 -7.06
N LYS A 109 26.54 -4.77 -8.05
CA LYS A 109 26.58 -3.33 -8.26
C LYS A 109 26.37 -2.66 -6.92
N GLN A 110 27.33 -1.82 -6.59
CA GLN A 110 27.46 -1.03 -5.38
C GLN A 110 26.42 0.10 -5.40
N ASP A 111 25.15 -0.25 -5.62
CA ASP A 111 24.04 0.69 -5.58
C ASP A 111 23.46 0.62 -4.17
N TYR A 112 23.80 1.62 -3.37
CA TYR A 112 23.42 1.86 -1.96
C TYR A 112 21.91 2.07 -1.76
N TRP A 113 21.07 1.39 -2.54
CA TRP A 113 19.63 1.50 -2.55
C TRP A 113 19.07 0.12 -2.24
N GLY A 114 18.63 -0.06 -1.00
CA GLY A 114 18.00 -1.28 -0.53
C GLY A 114 17.10 -1.99 -1.53
N ALA A 115 17.11 -3.32 -1.52
CA ALA A 115 16.08 -4.09 -2.19
C ALA A 115 14.70 -3.62 -1.69
N GLN A 116 13.73 -3.56 -2.62
CA GLN A 116 12.36 -3.32 -2.23
C GLN A 116 11.86 -4.53 -1.45
N VAL A 117 11.18 -4.27 -0.34
CA VAL A 117 10.63 -5.29 0.54
C VAL A 117 9.17 -4.99 0.85
N LEU A 118 8.39 -6.02 1.11
CA LEU A 118 7.04 -5.89 1.66
C LEU A 118 7.15 -6.02 3.18
N VAL A 119 6.91 -4.91 3.88
CA VAL A 119 6.95 -4.83 5.34
C VAL A 119 5.57 -5.18 5.87
N ASN A 120 5.49 -6.17 6.75
CA ASN A 120 4.28 -6.45 7.51
C ASN A 120 4.12 -5.38 8.61
N ALA A 121 2.95 -4.75 8.69
CA ALA A 121 2.65 -3.72 9.68
C ALA A 121 2.08 -4.30 10.99
N ASP A 122 1.64 -5.57 10.99
CA ASP A 122 1.07 -6.19 12.17
C ASP A 122 2.11 -6.33 13.29
N GLY A 123 1.78 -5.80 14.46
CA GLY A 123 2.67 -5.79 15.63
C GLY A 123 3.88 -4.86 15.51
N GLN A 124 3.97 -4.07 14.43
CA GLN A 124 4.99 -3.03 14.29
C GLN A 124 4.53 -1.71 14.91
N THR A 125 5.50 -0.91 15.34
CA THR A 125 5.22 0.45 15.82
C THR A 125 4.87 1.38 14.66
N PHE A 126 4.10 2.43 14.95
CA PHE A 126 3.80 3.49 13.98
C PHE A 126 5.05 4.02 13.28
N ASP A 127 6.09 4.34 14.05
CA ASP A 127 7.36 4.86 13.53
C ASP A 127 8.04 3.91 12.54
N THR A 128 7.96 2.61 12.78
CA THR A 128 8.55 1.59 11.90
C THR A 128 7.85 1.56 10.55
N VAL A 129 6.51 1.62 10.55
CA VAL A 129 5.72 1.61 9.32
C VAL A 129 5.86 2.94 8.57
N MET A 130 5.87 4.07 9.28
CA MET A 130 6.15 5.36 8.67
C MET A 130 7.56 5.45 8.10
N ALA A 131 8.56 4.88 8.77
CA ALA A 131 9.91 4.76 8.23
C ALA A 131 9.94 3.91 6.96
N ALA A 132 9.18 2.81 6.91
CA ALA A 132 9.05 1.98 5.70
C ALA A 132 8.38 2.74 4.55
N ILE A 133 7.23 3.39 4.79
CA ILE A 133 6.55 4.25 3.81
C ILE A 133 7.52 5.32 3.29
N ASN A 134 8.30 5.96 4.17
CA ASN A 134 9.20 7.05 3.84
C ASN A 134 10.58 6.61 3.33
N SER A 135 10.90 5.31 3.38
CA SER A 135 12.23 4.79 3.01
C SER A 135 12.60 5.03 1.54
N SER A 136 11.62 5.12 0.65
CA SER A 136 11.81 5.57 -0.73
C SER A 136 12.02 7.09 -0.76
N ARG A 137 13.27 7.55 -0.88
CA ARG A 137 13.64 8.98 -0.89
C ARG A 137 13.26 9.76 -2.16
N CYS A 138 12.79 9.08 -3.19
CA CYS A 138 12.25 9.70 -4.40
C CYS A 138 10.81 10.18 -4.14
N GLN A 139 10.56 11.48 -4.37
CA GLN A 139 9.23 12.09 -4.24
C GLN A 139 8.23 11.57 -5.27
N THR A 140 8.70 10.93 -6.34
CA THR A 140 7.88 10.38 -7.43
C THR A 140 7.73 8.85 -7.36
N CYS A 141 8.28 8.20 -6.34
CA CYS A 141 8.18 6.76 -6.23
C CYS A 141 6.84 6.34 -5.64
N ASP A 142 6.32 5.24 -6.19
CA ASP A 142 5.12 4.61 -5.67
C ASP A 142 5.44 3.85 -4.38
N VAL A 143 4.51 3.92 -3.43
CA VAL A 143 4.40 3.05 -2.27
C VAL A 143 3.15 2.21 -2.44
N THR A 144 3.26 0.90 -2.27
CA THR A 144 2.08 0.04 -2.17
C THR A 144 1.70 -0.09 -0.71
N LEU A 145 0.46 0.22 -0.37
CA LEU A 145 -0.15 -0.12 0.91
C LEU A 145 -0.98 -1.39 0.74
N VAL A 146 -0.86 -2.28 1.70
CA VAL A 146 -1.80 -3.39 1.91
C VAL A 146 -2.73 -2.97 3.01
N VAL A 147 -4.01 -2.83 2.69
CA VAL A 147 -5.03 -2.38 3.63
C VAL A 147 -6.09 -3.44 3.84
N GLU A 148 -6.52 -3.59 5.07
CA GLU A 148 -7.70 -4.35 5.46
C GLU A 148 -8.90 -3.40 5.53
N ARG A 149 -9.99 -3.82 4.90
CA ARG A 149 -11.27 -3.11 4.87
C ARG A 149 -12.41 -4.09 5.11
N LYS A 150 -13.50 -3.62 5.71
CA LYS A 150 -14.75 -4.40 5.76
C LYS A 150 -15.24 -4.64 4.33
N LYS A 151 -15.60 -5.89 4.02
CA LYS A 151 -16.25 -6.23 2.76
C LYS A 151 -17.51 -5.39 2.65
N ASP A 152 -17.55 -4.49 1.67
CA ASP A 152 -18.74 -3.73 1.38
C ASP A 152 -19.83 -4.73 0.99
N GLY A 153 -20.73 -5.02 1.93
CA GLY A 153 -21.95 -5.74 1.63
C GLY A 153 -22.65 -4.94 0.53
N LYS A 154 -22.76 -5.52 -0.67
CA LYS A 154 -23.55 -4.99 -1.78
C LYS A 154 -24.83 -4.31 -1.25
N ASN A 155 -24.88 -2.98 -1.39
CA ASN A 155 -25.97 -2.02 -1.14
C ASN A 155 -25.64 -0.95 -0.10
N LYS A 156 -25.14 0.19 -0.57
CA LYS A 156 -25.87 1.46 -0.43
C LYS A 156 -25.52 2.36 -1.60
N ALA A 157 -26.56 2.82 -2.28
CA ALA A 157 -26.49 3.70 -3.43
C ALA A 157 -25.57 4.90 -3.16
N SER A 158 -24.75 5.24 -4.15
CA SER A 158 -24.12 6.54 -4.25
C SER A 158 -25.17 7.63 -3.99
N PRO A 159 -24.88 8.68 -3.20
CA PRO A 159 -25.75 9.84 -3.16
C PRO A 159 -25.76 10.44 -4.58
N GLN A 160 -26.90 10.30 -5.27
CA GLN A 160 -27.20 11.13 -6.43
C GLN A 160 -27.16 12.57 -5.96
N SER A 161 -26.26 13.36 -6.54
CA SER A 161 -26.27 14.81 -6.41
C SER A 161 -27.69 15.32 -6.67
N PRO A 162 -28.25 16.21 -5.82
CA PRO A 162 -29.54 16.80 -6.10
C PRO A 162 -29.46 17.59 -7.41
N ALA A 163 -30.36 17.27 -8.34
CA ALA A 163 -30.56 18.03 -9.56
C ALA A 163 -30.86 19.48 -9.18
N GLY A 164 -30.02 20.40 -9.65
CA GLY A 164 -30.28 21.84 -9.55
C GLY A 164 -31.51 22.17 -10.40
N ASN A 165 -32.60 22.56 -9.74
CA ASN A 165 -33.71 23.24 -10.38
C ASN A 165 -33.33 24.72 -10.51
N SER A 166 -33.02 25.16 -11.73
CA SER A 166 -33.06 26.56 -12.12
C SER A 166 -34.31 26.77 -12.97
N ASP A 167 -35.44 26.99 -12.30
CA ASP A 167 -36.62 27.63 -12.89
C ASP A 167 -36.35 29.14 -12.92
N GLU A 168 -35.91 29.63 -14.08
CA GLU A 168 -35.82 31.05 -14.38
C GLU A 168 -37.15 31.47 -15.03
N LYS A 169 -38.03 32.07 -14.22
CA LYS A 169 -39.19 32.82 -14.68
C LYS A 169 -39.19 34.16 -13.97
N SER A 170 -38.85 35.21 -14.72
CA SER A 170 -39.56 36.50 -14.75
C SER A 170 -38.93 37.42 -15.78
#